data_AF-A0A7C4TJW4-F1
#
_entry.id   AF-A0A7C4TJW4-F1
#
_cell.length_a   1.000
_cell.length_b   1.000
_cell.length_c   1.000
_cell.angle_alpha   90.00
_cell.angle_beta   90.00
_cell.angle_gamma   90.00
#
_symmetry.space_group_name_H-M   'P 1'
#
loop_
_entity.id
_entity.type
_entity.pdbx_description
1 polymer ?
#
loop_
_entity_poly.entity_id
_entity_poly.type
_entity_poly.pdbx_seq_one_letter_code
_entity_poly.pdbx_strand_id
1 'polypeptide(L)'
;VAVEALASGVPVVATDGGGPREIRAGASPGAVRLVPIRDAAALGGVLAEALTDARPTSTARRAARPVLRTPEPDQFAAVFRAVAADSPRH
;
A
#
# COMPACT_ATOMS: atom_id res chain seq x y z
N VAL A 1 6.94 4.35 -1.51
CA VAL A 1 7.32 2.98 -1.95
C VAL A 1 6.25 1.90 -1.75
N ALA A 2 5.73 1.61 -0.55
CA ALA A 2 4.82 0.46 -0.38
C ALA A 2 3.53 0.56 -1.24
N VAL A 3 2.94 1.76 -1.34
CA VAL A 3 1.81 2.03 -2.24
C VAL A 3 2.19 1.82 -3.70
N GLU A 4 3.37 2.30 -4.14
CA GLU A 4 3.85 2.10 -5.51
C GLU A 4 4.09 0.62 -5.85
N ALA A 5 4.68 -0.13 -4.91
CA ALA A 5 4.94 -1.56 -5.09
C ALA A 5 3.62 -2.33 -5.28
N LEU A 6 2.63 -2.05 -4.43
CA LEU A 6 1.30 -2.63 -4.56
C LEU A 6 0.64 -2.19 -5.88
N ALA A 7 0.72 -0.91 -6.25
CA ALA A 7 0.18 -0.40 -7.52
C ALA A 7 0.83 -1.08 -8.74
N SER A 8 2.06 -1.56 -8.56
CA SER A 8 2.82 -2.36 -9.52
C SER A 8 2.55 -3.87 -9.39
N GLY A 9 1.49 -4.29 -8.68
CA GLY A 9 1.13 -5.69 -8.48
C GLY A 9 2.16 -6.50 -7.69
N VAL A 10 3.06 -5.85 -6.94
CA VAL A 10 4.12 -6.49 -6.17
C VAL A 10 3.66 -6.62 -4.72
N PRO A 11 3.58 -7.83 -4.15
CA PRO A 11 3.29 -8.00 -2.73
C PRO A 11 4.42 -7.40 -1.88
N VAL A 12 4.06 -6.88 -0.70
CA VAL A 12 4.97 -6.15 0.18
C VAL A 12 5.15 -6.90 1.50
N VAL A 13 6.40 -7.00 1.96
CA VAL A 13 6.74 -7.34 3.34
C VAL A 13 7.33 -6.09 3.98
N ALA A 14 6.77 -5.64 5.09
CA ALA A 14 7.18 -4.41 5.76
C ALA A 14 7.19 -4.59 7.28
N THR A 15 7.92 -3.72 7.99
CA THR A 15 7.91 -3.72 9.45
C THR A 15 6.58 -3.22 10.00
N ASP A 16 6.17 -3.75 11.14
CA ASP A 16 4.93 -3.43 11.84
C ASP A 16 5.03 -2.12 12.64
N GLY A 17 5.20 -1.01 11.94
CA GLY A 17 5.21 0.32 12.56
C GLY A 17 4.97 1.43 11.55
N GLY A 18 4.19 2.44 11.95
CA GLY A 18 3.82 3.58 11.11
C GLY A 18 2.91 3.22 9.93
N GLY A 19 3.11 3.91 8.80
CA GLY A 19 2.25 3.83 7.61
C GLY A 19 1.98 2.43 7.01
N PRO A 20 2.89 1.43 7.07
CA PRO A 20 2.59 0.07 6.62
C PRO A 20 1.33 -0.57 7.23
N ARG A 21 0.99 -0.25 8.49
CA ARG A 21 -0.26 -0.73 9.11
C ARG A 21 -1.49 -0.20 8.40
N GLU A 22 -1.50 1.09 8.11
CA GLU A 22 -2.58 1.78 7.40
C GLU A 22 -2.69 1.30 5.95
N ILE A 23 -1.55 1.12 5.28
CA ILE A 23 -1.50 0.62 3.90
C ILE A 23 -2.06 -0.81 3.82
N ARG A 24 -1.71 -1.69 4.78
CA ARG A 24 -2.28 -3.05 4.84
C ARG A 24 -3.80 -3.04 4.99
N ALA A 25 -4.33 -2.14 5.81
CA ALA A 25 -5.78 -2.06 6.04
C ALA A 25 -6.58 -1.73 4.76
N GLY A 26 -5.96 -1.00 3.83
CA GLY A 26 -6.54 -0.70 2.51
C GLY A 26 -6.12 -1.64 1.38
N ALA A 27 -5.27 -2.64 1.65
CA ALA A 27 -4.76 -3.55 0.62
C ALA A 27 -5.61 -4.84 0.54
N SER A 28 -5.57 -5.51 -0.62
CA SER A 28 -6.17 -6.83 -0.74
C SER A 28 -5.57 -7.82 0.27
N PRO A 29 -6.34 -8.82 0.75
CA PRO A 29 -5.86 -9.81 1.70
C PRO A 29 -4.55 -10.47 1.23
N GLY A 30 -3.56 -10.50 2.11
CA GLY A 30 -2.25 -11.11 1.83
C GLY A 30 -1.31 -10.28 0.94
N ALA A 31 -1.73 -9.13 0.42
CA ALA A 31 -0.87 -8.26 -0.40
C ALA A 31 0.22 -7.54 0.41
N VAL A 32 -0.01 -7.32 1.70
CA VAL A 32 0.98 -6.78 2.65
C VAL A 32 1.10 -7.70 3.85
N ARG A 33 2.31 -8.18 4.13
CA ARG A 33 2.66 -8.88 5.38
C ARG A 33 3.49 -7.98 6.28
N LEU A 34 3.14 -7.94 7.57
CA LEU A 34 3.86 -7.14 8.56
C LEU A 34 4.71 -8.06 9.43
N VAL A 35 5.93 -7.62 9.72
CA VAL A 35 6.88 -8.32 10.61
C VAL A 35 7.29 -7.39 11.75
N PRO A 36 7.63 -7.90 12.94
CA PRO A 36 8.09 -7.05 14.04
C PRO A 36 9.30 -6.19 13.65
N ILE A 37 9.37 -4.98 14.21
CA ILE A 37 10.52 -4.10 14.01
C ILE A 37 11.77 -4.75 14.62
N ARG A 38 12.88 -4.74 13.87
CA ARG A 38 14.19 -5.29 14.27
C ARG A 38 14.20 -6.81 14.49
N ASP A 39 13.23 -7.54 13.97
CA ASP A 39 13.23 -9.01 13.98
C ASP A 39 13.65 -9.57 12.62
N ALA A 40 14.95 -9.89 12.51
CA ALA A 40 15.52 -10.44 11.28
C ALA A 40 15.04 -11.87 10.99
N ALA A 41 14.74 -12.66 12.03
CA ALA A 41 14.29 -14.03 11.86
C ALA A 41 12.87 -14.07 11.31
N ALA A 42 11.97 -13.22 11.83
CA ALA A 42 10.62 -13.08 11.31
C ALA A 42 10.62 -12.57 9.85
N LEU A 43 11.46 -11.59 9.52
CA LEU A 43 11.60 -11.11 8.15
C LEU A 43 12.09 -12.24 7.22
N GLY A 44 13.12 -12.98 7.63
CA GLY A 44 13.68 -14.08 6.85
C GLY A 44 12.66 -15.19 6.58
N GLY A 45 11.93 -15.63 7.61
CA GLY A 45 10.89 -16.66 7.47
C GLY A 45 9.79 -16.23 6.50
N VAL A 46 9.29 -15.00 6.67
CA VAL A 46 8.24 -14.45 5.80
C VAL A 46 8.70 -14.31 4.34
N LEU A 47 9.95 -13.94 4.09
CA LEU A 47 10.51 -13.88 2.74
C LEU A 47 10.66 -15.27 2.13
N ALA A 48 11.17 -16.25 2.90
CA ALA A 48 11.31 -17.62 2.43
C ALA A 48 9.96 -18.23 2.05
N GLU A 49 8.93 -18.03 2.87
CA GLU A 49 7.55 -18.43 2.55
C GLU A 49 7.03 -17.75 1.28
N ALA A 50 7.22 -16.42 1.16
CA ALA A 50 6.76 -15.66 0.00
C ALA A 50 7.38 -16.14 -1.32
N LEU A 51 8.64 -16.58 -1.26
CA LEU A 51 9.37 -17.11 -2.42
C LEU A 51 9.02 -18.57 -2.71
N THR A 52 8.68 -19.36 -1.69
CA THR A 52 8.30 -20.78 -1.83
C THR A 52 6.88 -20.93 -2.37
N ASP A 53 5.94 -20.08 -1.93
CA ASP A 53 4.55 -20.05 -2.40
C ASP A 53 4.38 -19.35 -3.78
N ALA A 54 5.48 -18.99 -4.45
CA ALA A 54 5.47 -18.27 -5.72
C ALA A 54 4.98 -19.15 -6.89
N ARG A 55 3.65 -19.32 -7.01
CA ARG A 55 2.98 -19.59 -8.31
C ARG A 55 3.30 -18.45 -9.30
N PRO A 56 3.30 -18.70 -10.63
CA PRO A 56 4.22 -18.08 -11.58
C PRO A 56 4.34 -16.56 -11.47
N THR A 57 5.61 -16.17 -11.46
CA THR A 57 6.21 -14.84 -11.36
C THR A 57 5.38 -13.69 -11.92
N SER A 58 5.26 -12.64 -11.10
CA SER A 58 5.27 -11.20 -11.39
C SER A 58 4.48 -10.61 -12.57
N THR A 59 4.48 -11.19 -13.77
CA THR A 59 3.78 -10.67 -14.96
C THR A 59 2.28 -10.91 -14.91
N ALA A 60 1.81 -12.10 -14.54
CA ALA A 60 0.38 -12.38 -14.44
C ALA A 60 -0.30 -11.60 -13.30
N ARG A 61 0.36 -11.44 -12.14
CA ARG A 61 -0.12 -10.58 -11.04
C ARG A 61 -0.09 -9.09 -11.38
N ARG A 62 0.94 -8.62 -12.08
CA ARG A 62 0.99 -7.25 -12.62
C ARG A 62 -0.12 -6.98 -13.62
N ALA A 63 -0.46 -7.96 -14.46
CA ALA A 63 -1.52 -7.87 -15.44
C ALA A 63 -2.91 -7.88 -14.78
N ALA A 64 -3.09 -8.67 -13.72
CA ALA A 64 -4.35 -8.76 -12.95
C ALA A 64 -4.53 -7.64 -11.89
N ARG A 65 -3.85 -6.49 -12.10
CA ARG A 65 -3.72 -5.39 -11.14
C ARG A 65 -5.08 -4.98 -10.53
N PRO A 66 -5.30 -5.18 -9.23
CA PRO A 66 -6.40 -4.55 -8.53
C PRO A 66 -6.13 -3.06 -8.37
N VAL A 67 -7.13 -2.23 -8.60
CA VAL A 67 -7.08 -0.81 -8.23
C VAL A 67 -7.10 -0.73 -6.71
N LEU A 68 -5.98 -0.33 -6.09
CA LEU A 68 -5.83 -0.33 -4.63
C LEU A 68 -6.59 0.81 -3.95
N ARG A 69 -6.83 1.89 -4.68
CA ARG A 69 -7.75 2.97 -4.31
C ARG A 69 -8.26 3.62 -5.57
N THR A 70 -9.57 3.88 -5.59
CA THR A 70 -10.13 4.85 -6.52
C THR A 70 -9.60 6.23 -6.09
N PRO A 71 -8.95 7.00 -6.99
CA PRO A 71 -8.56 8.36 -6.66
C PRO A 71 -9.82 9.20 -6.39
N GLU A 72 -9.84 9.93 -5.27
CA GLU A 72 -10.92 10.84 -4.89
C GLU A 72 -10.43 12.31 -4.94
N PRO A 73 -10.15 12.84 -6.14
CA PRO A 73 -9.62 14.20 -6.29
C PRO A 73 -10.58 15.27 -5.73
N ASP A 74 -11.88 14.98 -5.73
CA ASP A 74 -12.92 15.91 -5.29
C ASP A 74 -12.93 16.16 -3.78
N GLN A 75 -12.39 15.23 -2.99
CA GLN A 75 -12.33 15.37 -1.53
C GLN A 75 -11.50 16.59 -1.13
N PHE A 76 -10.31 16.74 -1.70
CA PHE A 76 -9.45 17.90 -1.43
C PHE A 76 -9.95 19.15 -2.14
N ALA A 77 -10.55 19.00 -3.33
CA ALA A 77 -11.12 20.13 -4.06
C ALA A 77 -12.22 20.84 -3.26
N ALA A 78 -13.04 20.10 -2.49
CA ALA A 78 -14.05 20.69 -1.61
C ALA A 78 -13.43 21.54 -0.50
N VAL A 79 -12.35 21.07 0.12
CA VAL A 79 -11.61 21.81 1.16
C VAL A 79 -10.99 23.08 0.59
N PHE A 80 -10.34 23.00 -0.58
CA PHE A 80 -9.77 24.17 -1.23
C PHE A 80 -10.83 25.21 -1.61
N ARG A 81 -11.98 24.77 -2.13
CA ARG A 81 -13.10 25.67 -2.43
C ARG A 81 -13.64 26.36 -1.18
N ALA A 82 -13.75 25.65 -0.05
CA ALA A 82 -14.20 26.22 1.20
C ALA A 82 -13.24 27.32 1.71
N VAL A 83 -11.93 27.05 1.74
CA VAL A 83 -10.93 28.04 2.18
C VAL A 83 -10.86 29.26 1.25
N ALA A 84 -10.97 29.03 -0.07
CA ALA A 84 -10.98 30.11 -1.05
C ALA A 84 -12.22 31.01 -0.95
N ALA A 85 -13.38 30.46 -0.56
CA ALA A 85 -14.61 31.23 -0.36
C ALA A 85 -14.59 32.06 0.94
N ASP A 86 -13.89 31.58 1.97
CA ASP A 86 -13.79 32.23 3.29
C ASP A 86 -12.64 33.24 3.38
N SER A 87 -11.81 33.35 2.34
CA SER A 87 -10.69 34.29 2.29
C SER A 87 -11.19 35.71 1.99
N PRO A 88 -10.93 36.71 2.85
CA PRO A 88 -11.29 38.10 2.57
C PRO A 88 -10.55 38.60 1.33
N ARG A 89 -11.28 39.20 0.38
CA ARG A 89 -10.69 39.81 -0.81
C ARG A 89 -9.91 41.05 -0.36
N HIS A 90 -8.58 40.98 -0.39
CA HIS A 90 -7.70 42.14 -0.28
C HIS A 90 -7.66 42.92 -1.60
#